data_AF-A0A857NDE3-F1
#
_entry.id   AF-A0A857NDE3-F1
#
_cell.length_a   1.000
_cell.length_b   1.000
_cell.length_c   1.000
_cell.angle_alpha   90.00
_cell.angle_beta   90.00
_cell.angle_gamma   90.00
#
_symmetry.space_group_name_H-M   'P 1'
#
loop_
_entity.id
_entity.type
_entity.pdbx_description
1 polymer ?
#
loop_
_entity_poly.entity_id
_entity_poly.type
_entity_poly.pdbx_seq_one_letter_code
_entity_poly.pdbx_strand_id
1 'polypeptide(L)'
;MKTSLFFISLTCVLAVSFAVKPVNKEHRSTCLKENPISDAVLADLRDAKFADHTDDVKCYVACLMKISGVLKDGAYNVNAALEFFPDDVQSVFKSVFDKCVAQVNDKGATEDCEIAKIMFQCFYDVEPSLLEAGDFF
;
A
#
# COMPACT_ATOMS: atom_id res chain seq x y z
N MET A 1 32.43 7.81 12.74
CA MET A 1 32.88 6.96 11.63
C MET A 1 31.61 6.37 11.01
N LYS A 2 31.13 6.98 9.92
CA LYS A 2 29.91 6.58 9.21
C LYS A 2 30.32 5.60 8.12
N THR A 3 30.06 4.32 8.30
CA THR A 3 30.25 3.32 7.24
C THR A 3 29.11 2.31 7.27
N SER A 4 28.41 2.28 6.14
CA SER A 4 27.90 1.07 5.49
C SER A 4 26.77 0.30 6.19
N LEU A 5 25.56 0.47 5.65
CA LEU A 5 24.52 -0.55 5.49
C LEU A 5 23.64 -0.19 4.28
N PHE A 6 24.27 0.16 3.16
CA PHE A 6 23.65 0.20 1.82
C PHE A 6 24.12 -1.06 1.07
N PHE A 7 23.66 -2.23 1.53
CA PHE A 7 23.90 -3.52 0.85
C PHE A 7 22.68 -4.44 0.99
N ILE A 8 21.48 -3.88 0.76
CA ILE A 8 20.36 -4.69 0.30
C ILE A 8 20.43 -4.60 -1.22
N SER A 9 20.90 -5.69 -1.82
CA SER A 9 21.31 -5.77 -3.22
C SER A 9 20.13 -5.49 -4.18
N LEU A 10 20.47 -4.93 -5.34
CA LEU A 10 19.65 -4.74 -6.54
C LEU A 10 18.75 -5.94 -6.93
N THR A 11 19.03 -7.13 -6.42
CA THR A 11 18.23 -8.35 -6.57
C THR A 11 16.94 -8.37 -5.74
N CYS A 12 16.81 -7.57 -4.67
CA CYS A 12 15.61 -7.52 -3.85
C CYS A 12 14.50 -6.67 -4.51
N VAL A 13 14.88 -5.56 -5.17
CA VAL A 13 13.93 -4.63 -5.83
C VAL A 13 13.21 -5.30 -7.00
N LEU A 14 13.94 -6.03 -7.86
CA LEU A 14 13.33 -6.76 -8.99
C LEU A 14 12.39 -7.89 -8.55
N ALA A 15 12.60 -8.50 -7.39
CA ALA A 15 11.74 -9.58 -6.91
C ALA A 15 10.38 -9.06 -6.41
N VAL A 16 10.34 -7.87 -5.80
CA VAL A 16 9.12 -7.30 -5.22
C VAL A 16 8.10 -6.89 -6.29
N SER A 17 8.55 -6.35 -7.44
CA SER A 17 7.65 -5.94 -8.53
C SER A 17 6.89 -7.09 -9.19
N PHE A 18 7.36 -8.34 -9.09
CA PHE A 18 6.64 -9.51 -9.61
C PHE A 18 5.88 -10.29 -8.53
N ALA A 19 5.98 -9.86 -7.26
CA ALA A 19 5.56 -10.61 -6.11
C ALA A 19 4.11 -10.32 -5.69
N VAL A 20 3.64 -9.08 -5.87
CA VAL A 20 2.31 -8.67 -5.38
C VAL A 20 1.22 -9.24 -6.27
N LYS A 21 0.28 -10.00 -5.69
CA LYS A 21 -0.89 -10.47 -6.42
C LYS A 21 -1.74 -9.27 -6.83
N PRO A 22 -2.13 -9.15 -8.11
CA PRO A 22 -2.94 -8.04 -8.54
C PRO A 22 -4.32 -8.12 -7.87
N VAL A 23 -4.85 -6.96 -7.49
CA VAL A 23 -6.24 -6.87 -7.02
C VAL A 23 -7.18 -7.29 -8.17
N ASN A 24 -8.36 -7.85 -7.85
CA ASN A 24 -9.34 -8.21 -8.87
C ASN A 24 -9.77 -6.98 -9.69
N LYS A 25 -9.80 -7.10 -11.03
CA LYS A 25 -10.26 -6.05 -11.95
C LYS A 25 -11.67 -5.57 -11.63
N GLU A 26 -12.55 -6.45 -11.19
CA GLU A 26 -13.90 -6.09 -10.75
C GLU A 26 -13.88 -5.20 -9.52
N HIS A 27 -13.02 -5.50 -8.53
CA HIS A 27 -12.86 -4.65 -7.34
C HIS A 27 -12.36 -3.26 -7.74
N ARG A 28 -11.37 -3.18 -8.64
CA ARG A 28 -10.90 -1.90 -9.19
C ARG A 28 -12.02 -1.10 -9.85
N SER A 29 -12.81 -1.76 -10.71
CA SER A 29 -13.95 -1.12 -11.39
C SER A 29 -15.00 -0.61 -10.40
N THR A 30 -15.33 -1.38 -9.37
CA THR A 30 -16.29 -0.98 -8.33
C THR A 30 -15.77 0.22 -7.56
N CYS A 31 -14.52 0.16 -7.09
CA CYS A 31 -13.93 1.22 -6.30
C CYS A 31 -13.71 2.52 -7.09
N LEU A 32 -13.37 2.45 -8.38
CA LEU A 32 -13.27 3.63 -9.24
C LEU A 32 -14.63 4.29 -9.47
N LYS A 33 -15.71 3.50 -9.53
CA LYS A 33 -17.08 4.04 -9.67
C LYS A 33 -17.51 4.77 -8.40
N GLU A 34 -17.17 4.25 -7.23
CA GLU A 34 -17.49 4.85 -5.94
C GLU A 34 -16.59 6.03 -5.59
N ASN A 35 -15.31 5.96 -5.99
CA ASN A 35 -14.29 6.95 -5.69
C ASN A 35 -13.59 7.35 -7.00
N PRO A 36 -14.21 8.23 -7.82
CA PRO A 36 -13.66 8.62 -9.10
C PRO A 36 -12.31 9.31 -8.93
N ILE A 37 -11.29 8.79 -9.61
CA ILE A 37 -9.97 9.40 -9.72
C ILE A 37 -9.84 9.92 -11.16
N SER A 38 -9.26 11.11 -11.32
CA SER A 38 -9.05 11.68 -12.65
C SER A 38 -8.03 10.86 -13.46
N ASP A 39 -8.17 10.85 -14.79
CA ASP A 39 -7.24 10.15 -15.68
C ASP A 39 -5.79 10.66 -15.53
N ALA A 40 -5.60 11.94 -15.22
CA ALA A 40 -4.28 12.53 -14.96
C ALA A 40 -3.65 11.92 -13.70
N VAL A 41 -4.39 11.85 -12.61
CA VAL A 41 -3.94 11.19 -11.38
C VAL A 41 -3.67 9.71 -11.66
N LEU A 42 -4.57 8.98 -12.33
CA LEU A 42 -4.35 7.58 -12.69
C LEU A 42 -3.08 7.37 -13.54
N ALA A 43 -2.76 8.29 -14.44
CA ALA A 43 -1.51 8.25 -15.20
C ALA A 43 -0.29 8.45 -14.28
N ASP A 44 -0.33 9.40 -13.37
CA ASP A 44 0.75 9.65 -12.41
C ASP A 44 0.95 8.49 -11.42
N LEU A 45 -0.12 7.82 -10.99
CA LEU A 45 -0.03 6.59 -10.20
C LEU A 45 0.67 5.46 -10.96
N ARG A 46 0.38 5.29 -12.25
CA ARG A 46 1.07 4.29 -13.10
C ARG A 46 2.57 4.58 -13.24
N ASP A 47 2.94 5.85 -13.16
CA ASP A 47 4.34 6.32 -13.18
C ASP A 47 4.98 6.35 -11.77
N ALA A 48 4.36 5.69 -10.78
CA ALA A 48 4.79 5.63 -9.39
C ALA A 48 4.87 6.99 -8.65
N LYS A 49 4.18 8.03 -9.13
CA LYS A 49 4.12 9.36 -8.49
C LYS A 49 3.02 9.42 -7.43
N PHE A 50 3.03 8.46 -6.53
CA PHE A 50 1.95 8.28 -5.55
C PHE A 50 1.94 9.33 -4.45
N ALA A 51 3.10 9.83 -4.04
CA ALA A 51 3.23 10.71 -2.87
C ALA A 51 2.40 12.00 -3.01
N ASP A 52 2.33 12.54 -4.22
CA ASP A 52 1.63 13.79 -4.54
C ASP A 52 0.09 13.63 -4.56
N HIS A 53 -0.39 12.39 -4.63
CA HIS A 53 -1.82 12.07 -4.82
C HIS A 53 -2.44 11.32 -3.64
N THR A 54 -1.75 11.22 -2.50
CA THR A 54 -2.25 10.47 -1.34
C THR A 54 -3.65 10.89 -0.91
N ASP A 55 -3.98 12.18 -0.96
CA ASP A 55 -5.33 12.68 -0.67
C ASP A 55 -6.36 12.40 -1.77
N ASP A 56 -5.93 12.35 -3.04
CA ASP A 56 -6.81 12.08 -4.18
C ASP A 56 -7.24 10.60 -4.24
N VAL A 57 -6.36 9.69 -3.80
CA VAL A 57 -6.56 8.24 -3.99
C VAL A 57 -6.97 7.49 -2.73
N LYS A 58 -6.88 8.12 -1.54
CA LYS A 58 -7.05 7.43 -0.26
C LYS A 58 -8.36 6.65 -0.14
N CYS A 59 -9.47 7.20 -0.61
CA CYS A 59 -10.77 6.53 -0.51
C CYS A 59 -10.93 5.39 -1.52
N TYR A 60 -10.32 5.51 -2.70
CA TYR A 60 -10.24 4.39 -3.64
C TYR A 60 -9.42 3.23 -3.06
N VAL A 61 -8.26 3.53 -2.46
CA VAL A 61 -7.40 2.53 -1.81
C VAL A 61 -8.13 1.89 -0.62
N ALA A 62 -8.81 2.68 0.20
CA ALA A 62 -9.63 2.18 1.30
C ALA A 62 -10.72 1.22 0.81
N CYS A 63 -11.40 1.55 -0.29
CA CYS A 63 -12.38 0.65 -0.91
C CYS A 63 -11.76 -0.68 -1.33
N LEU A 64 -10.59 -0.67 -1.98
CA LEU A 64 -9.89 -1.92 -2.35
C LEU A 64 -9.55 -2.75 -1.12
N MET A 65 -9.05 -2.12 -0.05
CA MET A 65 -8.73 -2.78 1.21
C MET A 65 -9.97 -3.40 1.87
N LYS A 66 -11.13 -2.74 1.78
CA LYS A 66 -12.38 -3.27 2.34
C LYS A 66 -12.87 -4.49 1.58
N ILE A 67 -12.91 -4.42 0.25
CA ILE A 67 -13.38 -5.53 -0.57
C ILE A 67 -12.43 -6.74 -0.46
N SER A 68 -11.12 -6.49 -0.28
CA SER A 68 -10.15 -7.57 -0.04
C SER A 68 -10.11 -8.09 1.40
N GLY A 69 -10.89 -7.53 2.33
CA GLY A 69 -10.89 -7.92 3.74
C GLY A 69 -9.65 -7.46 4.53
N VAL A 70 -8.81 -6.62 3.93
CA VAL A 70 -7.64 -6.00 4.57
C VAL A 70 -8.06 -4.90 5.54
N LEU A 71 -9.15 -4.18 5.27
CA LEU A 71 -9.71 -3.17 6.17
C LEU A 71 -11.14 -3.58 6.54
N LYS A 72 -11.39 -3.73 7.84
CA LYS A 72 -12.71 -4.10 8.36
C LYS A 72 -12.96 -3.42 9.69
N ASP A 73 -14.11 -2.77 9.81
CA ASP A 73 -14.57 -2.13 11.05
C ASP A 73 -13.52 -1.16 11.64
N GLY A 74 -12.84 -0.38 10.77
CA GLY A 74 -11.79 0.56 11.18
C GLY A 74 -10.46 -0.09 11.60
N ALA A 75 -10.30 -1.40 11.40
CA ALA A 75 -9.09 -2.15 11.75
C ALA A 75 -8.42 -2.75 10.53
N TYR A 76 -7.09 -2.59 10.47
CA TYR A 76 -6.25 -3.17 9.44
C TYR A 76 -5.89 -4.62 9.78
N ASN A 77 -6.17 -5.55 8.87
CA ASN A 77 -5.86 -6.97 8.99
C ASN A 77 -4.55 -7.30 8.27
N VAL A 78 -3.46 -7.33 9.04
CA VAL A 78 -2.12 -7.62 8.53
C VAL A 78 -2.05 -8.99 7.85
N ASN A 79 -2.72 -10.02 8.39
CA ASN A 79 -2.68 -11.35 7.81
C ASN A 79 -3.36 -11.39 6.43
N ALA A 80 -4.51 -10.74 6.29
CA ALA A 80 -5.17 -10.62 4.99
C ALA A 80 -4.32 -9.81 3.99
N ALA A 81 -3.61 -8.77 4.45
CA ALA A 81 -2.70 -8.03 3.59
C ALA A 81 -1.52 -8.88 3.11
N LEU A 82 -0.97 -9.74 3.97
CA LEU A 82 0.15 -10.62 3.65
C LEU A 82 -0.19 -11.67 2.59
N GLU A 83 -1.46 -12.06 2.43
CA GLU A 83 -1.90 -13.01 1.38
C GLU A 83 -1.67 -12.48 -0.05
N PHE A 84 -1.49 -11.16 -0.20
CA PHE A 84 -1.13 -10.52 -1.47
C PHE A 84 0.36 -10.63 -1.79
N PHE A 85 1.19 -11.11 -0.86
CA PHE A 85 2.63 -11.23 -1.03
C PHE A 85 3.08 -12.70 -1.00
N PRO A 86 4.16 -13.07 -1.71
CA PRO A 86 4.73 -14.40 -1.66
C PRO A 86 5.32 -14.70 -0.27
N ASP A 87 5.28 -15.97 0.13
CA ASP A 87 5.61 -16.39 1.49
C ASP A 87 7.03 -16.04 1.93
N ASP A 88 7.98 -15.98 0.99
CA ASP A 88 9.39 -15.68 1.24
C ASP A 88 9.63 -14.22 1.67
N VAL A 89 8.78 -13.29 1.24
CA VAL A 89 8.88 -11.87 1.58
C VAL A 89 7.88 -11.43 2.65
N GLN A 90 6.87 -12.24 2.99
CA GLN A 90 5.85 -11.88 3.98
C GLN A 90 6.43 -11.44 5.33
N SER A 91 7.56 -12.01 5.78
CA SER A 91 8.19 -11.61 7.04
C SER A 91 8.69 -10.15 7.03
N VAL A 92 9.24 -9.70 5.89
CA VAL A 92 9.70 -8.32 5.68
C VAL A 92 8.50 -7.38 5.68
N PHE A 93 7.48 -7.70 4.88
CA PHE A 93 6.25 -6.89 4.81
C PHE A 93 5.50 -6.84 6.12
N LYS A 94 5.46 -7.94 6.88
CA LYS A 94 4.80 -7.97 8.19
C LYS A 94 5.37 -6.92 9.13
N SER A 95 6.70 -6.79 9.19
CA SER A 95 7.32 -5.77 10.04
C SER A 95 6.96 -4.35 9.61
N VAL A 96 6.74 -4.11 8.31
CA VAL A 96 6.32 -2.80 7.81
C VAL A 96 4.85 -2.56 8.14
N PHE A 97 3.97 -3.54 7.87
CA PHE A 97 2.56 -3.48 8.25
C PHE A 97 2.37 -3.20 9.73
N ASP A 98 3.03 -3.95 10.62
CA ASP A 98 2.91 -3.78 12.07
C ASP A 98 3.28 -2.35 12.51
N LYS A 99 4.35 -1.76 11.93
CA LYS A 99 4.75 -0.37 12.20
C LYS A 99 3.70 0.63 11.73
N CYS A 100 3.15 0.44 10.54
CA CYS A 100 2.18 1.37 9.97
C CYS A 100 0.81 1.29 10.66
N VAL A 101 0.39 0.09 11.08
CA VAL A 101 -0.81 -0.09 11.91
C VAL A 101 -0.64 0.60 13.26
N ALA A 102 0.55 0.52 13.88
CA ALA A 102 0.81 1.28 15.11
C ALA A 102 0.63 2.79 14.89
N GLN A 103 1.11 3.35 13.77
CA GLN A 103 0.91 4.77 13.46
C GLN A 103 -0.57 5.15 13.24
N VAL A 104 -1.36 4.29 12.59
CA VAL A 104 -2.82 4.48 12.45
C VAL A 104 -3.47 4.57 13.84
N ASN A 105 -3.13 3.63 14.72
CA ASN A 105 -3.67 3.57 16.07
C ASN A 105 -3.25 4.78 16.92
N ASP A 106 -1.98 5.19 16.85
CA ASP A 106 -1.45 6.35 17.58
C ASP A 106 -2.13 7.65 17.14
N LYS A 107 -2.50 7.75 15.86
CA LYS A 107 -3.26 8.89 15.32
C LYS A 107 -4.77 8.81 15.61
N GLY A 108 -5.26 7.69 16.15
CA GLY A 108 -6.68 7.49 16.46
C GLY A 108 -7.58 7.55 15.23
N ALA A 109 -7.07 7.19 14.05
CA ALA A 109 -7.83 7.27 12.81
C ALA A 109 -8.88 6.15 12.75
N THR A 110 -10.15 6.53 12.60
CA THR A 110 -11.28 5.59 12.51
C THR A 110 -11.95 5.60 11.13
N GLU A 111 -11.71 6.63 10.32
CA GLU A 111 -12.28 6.77 8.98
C GLU A 111 -11.45 5.97 7.98
N ASP A 112 -12.11 5.11 7.20
CA ASP A 112 -11.46 4.16 6.29
C ASP A 112 -10.47 4.83 5.33
N CYS A 113 -10.87 5.97 4.75
CA CYS A 113 -10.00 6.74 3.85
C CYS A 113 -8.76 7.29 4.57
N GLU A 114 -8.90 7.75 5.80
CA GLU A 114 -7.78 8.32 6.55
C GLU A 114 -6.83 7.22 7.02
N ILE A 115 -7.37 6.06 7.40
CA ILE A 115 -6.58 4.85 7.66
C ILE A 115 -5.75 4.50 6.42
N ALA A 116 -6.38 4.44 5.23
CA ALA A 116 -5.67 4.14 4.00
C ALA A 116 -4.57 5.17 3.69
N LYS A 117 -4.84 6.47 3.88
CA LYS A 117 -3.85 7.54 3.70
C LYS A 117 -2.64 7.34 4.63
N ILE A 118 -2.88 7.15 5.94
CA ILE A 118 -1.81 6.98 6.93
C ILE A 118 -0.98 5.73 6.64
N MET A 119 -1.64 4.62 6.34
CA MET A 119 -0.96 3.38 5.96
C MET A 119 -0.04 3.63 4.75
N PHE A 120 -0.57 4.29 3.71
CA PHE A 120 0.17 4.55 2.48
C PHE A 120 1.38 5.48 2.69
N GLN A 121 1.20 6.57 3.45
CA GLN A 121 2.28 7.47 3.83
C GLN A 121 3.36 6.74 4.63
N CYS A 122 2.96 5.89 5.58
CA CYS A 122 3.90 5.10 6.36
C CYS A 122 4.70 4.10 5.48
N PHE A 123 4.07 3.44 4.50
CA PHE A 123 4.82 2.58 3.57
C PHE A 123 5.90 3.36 2.81
N TYR A 124 5.54 4.55 2.31
CA TYR A 124 6.48 5.42 1.61
C TYR A 124 7.64 5.84 2.52
N ASP A 125 7.36 6.19 3.77
CA ASP A 125 8.39 6.64 4.73
C ASP A 125 9.32 5.50 5.19
N VAL A 126 8.78 4.28 5.33
CA VAL A 126 9.53 3.12 5.84
C VAL A 126 10.36 2.47 4.73
N GLU A 127 9.76 2.26 3.56
CA GLU A 127 10.39 1.57 2.45
C GLU A 127 9.78 2.05 1.12
N PRO A 128 10.28 3.18 0.56
CA PRO A 128 9.76 3.76 -0.69
C PRO A 128 9.74 2.76 -1.85
N SER A 129 10.70 1.82 -1.86
CA SER A 129 10.85 0.79 -2.90
C SER A 129 9.67 -0.18 -2.97
N LEU A 130 8.83 -0.29 -1.93
CA LEU A 130 7.62 -1.12 -1.94
C LEU A 130 6.49 -0.54 -2.79
N LEU A 131 6.49 0.79 -3.00
CA LEU A 131 5.44 1.50 -3.73
C LEU A 131 5.86 1.83 -5.18
N GLU A 132 7.09 1.50 -5.57
CA GLU A 132 7.57 1.64 -6.96
C GLU A 132 6.98 0.57 -7.90
N ALA A 133 6.30 -0.45 -7.36
CA ALA A 133 5.57 -1.45 -8.13
C ALA A 133 4.12 -0.97 -8.38
N GLY A 134 3.88 -0.42 -9.58
CA GLY A 134 2.58 0.09 -10.02
C GLY A 134 1.44 -0.93 -10.13
N ASP A 135 1.56 -2.15 -9.59
CA ASP A 135 0.58 -3.23 -9.76
C ASP A 135 -0.65 -3.15 -8.84
N PHE A 136 -0.67 -2.17 -7.91
CA PHE A 136 -1.88 -1.86 -7.14
C PHE A 136 -2.97 -1.14 -7.96
N PHE A 137 -2.62 -0.51 -9.11
CA PHE A 137 -3.51 0.41 -9.84
C PHE A 137 -3.69 0.07 -11.33
#